data_AF-G5JUW7-F1
#
_entry.id   AF-G5JUW7-F1
#
_cell.length_a   1.000
_cell.length_b   1.000
_cell.length_c   1.000
_cell.angle_alpha   90.00
_cell.angle_beta   90.00
_cell.angle_gamma   90.00
#
_symmetry.space_group_name_H-M   'P 1'
#
loop_
_entity.id
_entity.type
_entity.pdbx_description
1 polymer ?
#
loop_
_entity_poly.entity_id
_entity_poly.type
_entity_poly.pdbx_seq_one_letter_code
_entity_poly.pdbx_strand_id
1 'polypeptide(L)' 'MLTPKFAWFVLASYPILLLISLLLPIKHIKVIVFTILLAETLLVIALYFKGKYFS' A
#
# COMPACT_ATOMS: atom_id res chain seq x y z
N MET A 1 0.27 -15.25 -8.17
CA MET A 1 1.36 -14.68 -7.34
C MET A 1 1.65 -13.27 -7.84
N LEU A 2 1.68 -12.27 -6.95
CA LEU A 2 2.17 -10.93 -7.29
C LEU A 2 3.57 -11.08 -7.89
N THR A 3 3.79 -10.52 -9.08
CA THR A 3 5.12 -10.52 -9.70
C THR A 3 6.09 -9.80 -8.76
N PRO A 4 7.35 -10.26 -8.63
CA PRO A 4 8.31 -9.71 -7.68
C PRO A 4 8.37 -8.17 -7.74
N LYS A 5 8.38 -7.62 -8.95
CA LYS A 5 8.42 -6.16 -9.20
C LYS A 5 7.29 -5.39 -8.49
N PHE A 6 6.10 -5.96 -8.40
CA PHE A 6 4.94 -5.33 -7.77
C PHE A 6 5.04 -5.36 -6.24
N ALA A 7 5.56 -6.46 -5.67
CA ALA A 7 5.79 -6.58 -4.23
C ALA A 7 6.86 -5.57 -3.75
N TRP A 8 7.92 -5.37 -4.54
CA TRP A 8 8.94 -4.34 -4.27
C TRP A 8 8.36 -2.92 -4.32
N PHE A 9 7.44 -2.66 -5.24
CA PHE A 9 6.79 -1.35 -5.35
C PHE A 9 5.92 -1.03 -4.13
N VAL A 10 5.15 -2.02 -3.65
CA VAL A 10 4.37 -1.93 -2.42
C VAL A 10 5.28 -1.75 -1.20
N LEU A 11 6.40 -2.47 -1.11
CA LEU A 11 7.38 -2.28 -0.03
C LEU A 11 8.02 -0.89 -0.03
N ALA A 12 8.30 -0.35 -1.21
CA ALA A 12 8.88 0.99 -1.37
C ALA A 12 7.87 2.12 -1.11
N SER A 13 6.56 1.87 -1.24
CA SER A 13 5.52 2.88 -0.97
C SER A 13 5.49 3.28 0.50
N TYR A 14 5.67 2.33 1.44
CA TYR A 14 5.63 2.57 2.89
C TYR A 14 6.56 3.69 3.36
N PRO A 15 7.89 3.66 3.11
CA PRO A 15 8.79 4.73 3.56
C PRO A 15 8.48 6.08 2.91
N ILE A 16 8.01 6.10 1.66
CA ILE A 16 7.63 7.32 0.94
C ILE A 16 6.39 7.96 1.57
N LEU A 17 5.35 7.15 1.84
CA LEU A 17 4.12 7.59 2.52
C LEU A 17 4.39 8.10 3.94
N LEU A 18 5.33 7.48 4.64
CA LEU A 18 5.74 7.88 6.00
C LEU A 18 6.50 9.21 5.98
N LEU A 19 7.40 9.40 4.99
CA LEU A 19 8.08 10.68 4.74
C LEU A 19 7.10 11.80 4.39
N ILE A 20 6.11 11.53 3.53
CA ILE A 20 5.05 12.47 3.15
C ILE A 20 4.23 12.87 4.39
N SER A 21 3.91 11.91 5.26
CA SER A 21 3.20 12.19 6.51
C SER A 21 3.98 13.08 7.48
N LEU A 22 5.31 13.10 7.40
CA LEU A 22 6.18 13.87 8.29
C LEU A 22 6.50 15.27 7.73
N LEU A 23 6.71 15.37 6.41
CA LEU A 23 7.12 16.63 5.76
C LEU A 23 5.97 17.62 5.58
N LEU A 24 4.75 17.14 5.36
CA LEU A 24 3.61 17.99 5.04
C LEU A 24 2.77 18.29 6.30
N PRO A 25 2.67 19.55 6.74
CA PRO A 25 1.90 19.95 7.92
C PRO A 25 0.40 20.04 7.60
N ILE A 26 -0.16 19.02 6.96
CA ILE A 26 -1.58 18.94 6.64
C ILE A 26 -2.30 18.23 7.79
N LYS A 27 -3.30 18.89 8.38
CA LYS A 27 -4.07 18.40 9.55
C LYS A 27 -4.62 16.98 9.38
N HIS A 28 -4.93 16.59 8.14
CA HIS A 28 -5.50 15.29 7.79
C HIS A 28 -4.53 14.35 7.05
N ILE A 29 -3.23 14.69 6.96
CA ILE A 29 -2.23 13.87 6.23
C ILE A 29 -2.19 12.43 6.72
N LYS A 30 -2.30 12.23 8.04
CA LYS A 30 -2.28 10.90 8.66
C LYS A 30 -3.47 10.04 8.23
N VAL A 31 -4.64 10.66 8.06
CA VAL A 31 -5.85 9.96 7.59
C VAL A 31 -5.68 9.56 6.13
N ILE A 32 -5.17 10.47 5.29
CA ILE A 32 -4.91 10.21 3.87
C ILE A 32 -3.91 9.06 3.71
N VAL A 33 -2.79 9.12 4.44
CA VAL A 33 -1.74 8.09 4.44
C VAL A 33 -2.31 6.74 4.91
N PHE A 34 -3.11 6.74 5.97
CA PHE A 34 -3.78 5.53 6.44
C PHE A 34 -4.74 4.94 5.40
N THR A 35 -5.55 5.77 4.73
CA THR A 35 -6.46 5.32 3.67
C THR A 35 -5.72 4.70 2.50
N ILE A 36 -4.60 5.28 2.08
CA ILE A 36 -3.77 4.74 0.99
C ILE A 36 -3.19 3.37 1.38
N LEU A 37 -2.63 3.24 2.58
CA LEU A 37 -2.09 1.97 3.08
C LEU A 37 -3.17 0.89 3.20
N LEU A 38 -4.37 1.26 3.66
CA LEU A 38 -5.52 0.36 3.73
C LEU A 38 -5.91 -0.15 2.34
N ALA A 39 -5.97 0.74 1.35
CA ALA A 39 -6.31 0.40 -0.03
C ALA A 39 -5.26 -0.54 -0.67
N GLU A 40 -3.96 -0.26 -0.47
CA GLU A 40 -2.89 -1.15 -0.94
C GLU A 40 -3.00 -2.54 -0.30
N THR A 41 -3.27 -2.60 1.00
CA THR A 41 -3.42 -3.87 1.73
C THR A 41 -4.61 -4.68 1.21
N LEU A 42 -5.76 -4.03 1.01
CA LEU A 42 -6.95 -4.67 0.42
C LEU A 42 -6.69 -5.20 -0.99
N LEU A 43 -5.94 -4.44 -1.80
CA LEU A 43 -5.60 -4.84 -3.17
C LEU A 43 -4.66 -6.04 -3.19
N VAL A 44 -3.66 -6.07 -2.30
CA VAL A 44 -2.77 -7.23 -2.12
C VAL A 44 -3.55 -8.45 -1.66
N ILE A 45 -4.45 -8.30 -0.69
CA ILE A 45 -5.33 -9.37 -0.20
C ILE A 45 -6.22 -9.88 -1.34
N ALA A 46 -6.88 -9.00 -2.09
CA ALA A 46 -7.74 -9.38 -3.21
C ALA A 46 -6.96 -10.14 -4.30
N LEU A 47 -5.74 -9.70 -4.64
CA LEU A 47 -4.86 -10.40 -5.57
C LEU A 47 -4.35 -11.74 -5.02
N TYR A 48 -4.10 -11.83 -3.72
CA TYR A 48 -3.74 -13.08 -3.06
C TYR A 48 -4.89 -14.09 -3.11
N PHE A 49 -6.10 -13.67 -2.76
CA PHE A 49 -7.31 -14.50 -2.87
C PHE A 49 -7.57 -14.90 -4.33
N LYS A 50 -7.50 -13.97 -5.29
CA LYS A 50 -7.62 -14.30 -6.71
C LYS A 50 -6.57 -15.33 -7.14
N GLY A 51 -5.30 -15.14 -6.76
CA GLY A 51 -4.23 -16.08 -7.09
C GLY A 51 -4.35 -17.45 -6.41
N LYS A 52 -5.01 -17.52 -5.25
CA LYS A 52 -5.22 -18.77 -4.49
C LYS A 52 -6.45 -19.55 -4.97
N TYR A 53 -7.48 -18.87 -5.45
CA TYR A 53 -8.74 -19.49 -5.91
C TYR A 53 -8.79 -19.76 -7.42
N PHE A 54 -7.93 -19.12 -8.22
CA PHE A 54 -7.84 -19.30 -9.68
C PHE A 54 -6.53 -19.97 -10.14
N SER A 55 -5.80 -20.59 -9.22
CA SER A 55 -4.68 -21.51 -9.51
C SER A 55 -5.07 -22.93 -9.16
#